data_AF-A0A5P8NF21-F1
#
_entry.id   AF-A0A5P8NF21-F1
#
_cell.length_a   1.000
_cell.length_b   1.000
_cell.length_c   1.000
_cell.angle_alpha   90.00
_cell.angle_beta   90.00
_cell.angle_gamma   90.00
#
_symmetry.space_group_name_H-M   'P 1'
#
loop_
_entity.id
_entity.type
_entity.pdbx_description
1 polymer ?
#
loop_
_entity_poly.entity_id
_entity_poly.type
_entity_poly.pdbx_seq_one_letter_code
_entity_poly.pdbx_strand_id
1 'polypeptide(L)'
;MGFGPKKLSFSDILINSIGSLIAGALGSVIILIITFSIGNIINIPAAFNTASIGIETNAIFPLVLSVITLLGTTTTIFLTYYIAHLTNSDRYRKNIIILGQIAFFAVMTYLFVTPIYLYAGLQNYDYIMYVFLAHTLTVTFGTSIILETLNNYRYILLGIYGSFVGLFISIIITISIFSLFSAGIAKLISLIILLPIINFLITFFKQLFEIIYMYYFRMTNQDQLGDIFYQIELEEKEMLLEEEEKNSI
;
A
#
# COMPACT_ATOMS: atom_id res chain seq x y z
N MET A 1 -6.52 -30.66 -16.38
CA MET A 1 -5.87 -30.50 -15.05
C MET A 1 -5.57 -29.03 -14.87
N GLY A 2 -6.39 -28.31 -14.09
CA GLY A 2 -6.24 -26.87 -13.90
C GLY A 2 -4.92 -26.55 -13.19
N PHE A 3 -4.16 -25.58 -13.71
CA PHE A 3 -2.99 -25.03 -13.02
C PHE A 3 -3.47 -24.39 -11.72
N GLY A 4 -3.24 -25.04 -10.57
CA GLY A 4 -3.56 -24.49 -9.25
C GLY A 4 -2.72 -23.26 -8.87
N PRO A 5 -3.02 -22.60 -7.73
CA PRO A 5 -2.33 -21.40 -7.29
C PRO A 5 -0.83 -21.62 -7.19
N LYS A 6 -0.05 -20.58 -7.55
CA LYS A 6 1.41 -20.66 -7.61
C LYS A 6 1.97 -21.09 -6.26
N LYS A 7 2.94 -21.99 -6.27
CA LYS A 7 3.61 -22.45 -5.04
C LYS A 7 4.42 -21.30 -4.44
N LEU A 8 3.98 -20.80 -3.30
CA LEU A 8 4.73 -19.85 -2.47
C LEU A 8 5.43 -20.62 -1.35
N SER A 9 6.74 -20.40 -1.20
CA SER A 9 7.48 -20.93 -0.05
C SER A 9 7.39 -19.96 1.13
N PHE A 10 7.51 -20.48 2.35
CA PHE A 10 7.56 -19.64 3.55
C PHE A 10 8.77 -18.68 3.53
N SER A 11 9.89 -19.10 2.94
CA SER A 11 11.05 -18.25 2.69
C SER A 11 10.71 -17.06 1.79
N ASP A 12 9.90 -17.25 0.74
CA ASP A 12 9.50 -16.14 -0.13
C ASP A 12 8.66 -15.11 0.63
N ILE A 13 7.80 -15.56 1.55
CA ILE A 13 7.02 -14.65 2.40
C ILE A 13 7.96 -13.80 3.24
N LEU A 14 8.88 -14.45 3.97
CA LEU A 14 9.78 -13.76 4.88
C LEU A 14 10.68 -12.78 4.12
N ILE A 15 11.26 -13.18 3.00
CA ILE A 15 12.16 -12.32 2.21
C ILE A 15 11.40 -11.10 1.69
N ASN A 16 10.21 -11.29 1.10
CA ASN A 16 9.42 -10.17 0.58
C ASN A 16 8.92 -9.25 1.70
N SER A 17 8.50 -9.82 2.82
CA SER A 17 7.99 -9.05 3.96
C SER A 17 9.12 -8.25 4.62
N ILE A 18 10.26 -8.87 4.92
CA ILE A 18 11.44 -8.16 5.45
C ILE A 18 11.96 -7.15 4.42
N GLY A 19 11.94 -7.48 3.14
CA GLY A 19 12.25 -6.56 2.05
C GLY A 19 11.37 -5.31 2.06
N SER A 20 10.06 -5.49 2.22
CA SER A 20 9.11 -4.40 2.34
C SER A 20 9.32 -3.56 3.61
N LEU A 21 9.71 -4.19 4.72
CA LEU A 21 10.09 -3.49 5.95
C LEU A 21 11.31 -2.59 5.73
N ILE A 22 12.38 -3.12 5.10
CA ILE A 22 13.60 -2.38 4.77
C ILE A 22 13.27 -1.23 3.80
N ALA A 23 12.43 -1.48 2.80
CA ALA A 23 12.00 -0.46 1.85
C ALA A 23 11.21 0.67 2.53
N GLY A 24 10.37 0.33 3.50
CA GLY A 24 9.66 1.30 4.33
C GLY A 24 10.60 2.08 5.24
N ALA A 25 11.61 1.44 5.81
CA ALA A 25 12.64 2.10 6.62
C ALA A 25 13.43 3.13 5.79
N LEU A 26 13.83 2.76 4.57
CA LEU A 26 14.54 3.67 3.67
C LEU A 26 13.67 4.86 3.22
N GLY A 27 12.38 4.63 2.90
CA GLY A 27 11.45 5.72 2.64
C GLY A 27 11.28 6.65 3.85
N SER A 28 11.28 6.08 5.06
CA SER A 28 11.19 6.85 6.30
C SER A 28 12.43 7.68 6.59
N VAL A 29 13.62 7.19 6.24
CA VAL A 29 14.87 7.96 6.30
C VAL A 29 14.80 9.17 5.38
N ILE A 30 14.24 9.04 4.17
CA ILE A 30 14.04 10.18 3.26
C ILE A 30 13.09 11.20 3.87
N ILE A 31 11.98 10.74 4.46
CA ILE A 31 11.04 11.62 5.17
C ILE A 31 11.76 12.39 6.28
N LEU A 32 12.60 11.69 7.06
CA LEU A 32 13.37 12.27 8.16
C LEU A 32 14.34 13.34 7.66
N ILE A 33 15.17 13.00 6.67
CA ILE A 33 16.15 13.94 6.11
C ILE A 33 15.47 15.20 5.64
N ILE A 34 14.39 15.09 4.85
CA ILE A 34 13.70 16.26 4.31
C ILE A 34 13.03 17.07 5.43
N THR A 35 12.40 16.40 6.39
CA THR A 35 11.73 17.06 7.52
C THR A 35 12.73 17.84 8.38
N PHE A 36 13.91 17.28 8.68
CA PHE A 36 14.93 17.97 9.46
C PHE A 36 15.66 19.06 8.66
N SER A 37 15.94 18.84 7.38
CA SER A 37 16.54 19.87 6.51
C SER A 37 15.63 21.08 6.36
N ILE A 38 14.32 20.88 6.22
CA ILE A 38 13.34 21.98 6.15
C ILE A 38 13.06 22.54 7.55
N GLY A 39 13.13 21.72 8.60
CA GLY A 39 12.98 22.12 10.01
C GLY A 39 14.00 23.14 10.50
N ASN A 40 15.14 23.24 9.82
CA ASN A 40 16.15 24.28 10.07
C ASN A 40 15.81 25.63 9.39
N ILE A 41 14.90 25.62 8.41
CA ILE A 41 14.48 26.81 7.62
C ILE A 41 13.13 27.32 8.13
N ILE A 42 12.20 26.39 8.35
CA ILE A 42 10.89 26.59 8.93
C ILE A 42 11.01 26.01 10.33
N ASN A 43 10.77 26.77 11.39
CA ASN A 43 11.01 26.34 12.77
C ASN A 43 10.01 25.24 13.22
N ILE A 44 10.08 24.05 12.62
CA ILE A 44 9.14 22.93 12.77
C ILE A 44 9.05 22.50 14.24
N PRO A 45 10.15 22.32 15.00
CA PRO A 45 10.07 21.95 16.42
C PRO A 45 9.39 23.02 17.28
N ALA A 46 9.58 24.30 16.97
CA ALA A 46 8.89 25.40 17.65
C ALA A 46 7.39 25.36 17.36
N ALA A 47 6.99 25.14 16.10
CA ALA A 47 5.59 25.02 15.69
C ALA A 47 4.88 23.85 16.41
N PHE A 48 5.58 22.73 16.67
CA PHE A 48 5.05 21.61 17.45
C PHE A 48 4.97 21.86 18.97
N ASN A 49 5.88 22.66 19.53
CA ASN A 49 5.93 22.94 20.98
C ASN A 49 5.07 24.15 21.40
N THR A 50 4.77 25.09 20.50
CA THR A 50 3.97 26.28 20.79
C THR A 50 2.50 26.15 20.40
N ALA A 51 2.05 24.98 19.95
CA ALA A 51 0.69 24.77 19.45
C ALA A 51 -0.35 24.73 20.58
N SER A 52 -0.65 25.88 21.16
CA SER A 52 -1.94 26.12 21.81
C SER A 52 -3.00 26.42 20.75
N ILE A 53 -4.25 26.04 21.05
CA ILE A 53 -5.43 26.26 20.21
C ILE A 53 -5.46 27.72 19.76
N GLY A 54 -5.48 27.96 18.44
CA GLY A 54 -5.68 29.29 17.85
C GLY A 54 -4.43 30.03 17.37
N ILE A 55 -3.24 29.44 17.39
CA ILE A 55 -2.06 30.01 16.73
C ILE A 55 -2.02 29.52 15.29
N GLU A 56 -2.03 30.46 14.33
CA GLU A 56 -1.93 30.20 12.89
C GLU A 56 -0.78 29.23 12.59
N THR A 57 -1.13 27.95 12.37
CA THR A 57 -0.17 27.01 11.80
C THR A 57 0.13 27.48 10.40
N ASN A 58 1.38 27.91 10.17
CA ASN A 58 1.85 28.34 8.87
C ASN A 58 1.50 27.24 7.84
N ALA A 59 0.58 27.51 6.91
CA ALA A 59 -0.02 26.53 5.98
C ALA A 59 1.01 25.77 5.12
N ILE A 60 2.25 26.26 5.14
CA ILE A 60 3.43 25.66 4.53
C ILE A 60 3.74 24.29 5.15
N PHE A 61 3.58 24.08 6.47
CA PHE A 61 3.96 22.81 7.10
C PHE A 61 3.10 21.61 6.63
N PRO A 62 1.76 21.68 6.67
CA PRO A 62 0.93 20.58 6.15
C PRO A 62 1.18 20.28 4.67
N LEU A 63 1.43 21.33 3.86
CA LEU A 63 1.80 21.17 2.45
C LEU A 63 3.13 20.42 2.30
N VAL A 64 4.17 20.86 2.99
CA VAL A 64 5.49 20.22 2.97
C VAL A 64 5.40 18.76 3.43
N LEU A 65 4.67 18.49 4.51
CA LEU A 65 4.48 17.12 5.00
C LEU A 65 3.76 16.23 3.97
N SER A 66 2.75 16.75 3.28
CA SER A 66 2.04 16.00 2.24
C SER A 66 2.96 15.60 1.07
N VAL A 67 3.85 16.50 0.63
CA VAL A 67 4.85 16.23 -0.42
C VAL A 67 5.88 15.21 0.06
N ILE A 68 6.38 15.37 1.29
CA ILE A 68 7.34 14.43 1.87
C ILE A 68 6.72 13.04 2.01
N THR A 69 5.45 12.95 2.40
CA THR A 69 4.71 11.68 2.49
C THR A 69 4.62 11.01 1.12
N LEU A 70 4.31 11.76 0.06
CA LEU A 70 4.29 11.27 -1.31
C LEU A 70 5.66 10.68 -1.70
N LEU A 71 6.74 11.43 -1.48
CA LEU A 71 8.10 10.99 -1.84
C LEU A 71 8.51 9.74 -1.06
N GLY A 72 8.26 9.72 0.25
CA GLY A 72 8.59 8.59 1.12
C GLY A 72 7.84 7.31 0.73
N THR A 73 6.51 7.40 0.61
CA THR A 73 5.65 6.26 0.22
C THR A 73 5.97 5.75 -1.18
N THR A 74 6.14 6.63 -2.16
CA THR A 74 6.48 6.26 -3.54
C THR A 74 7.83 5.54 -3.59
N THR A 75 8.84 6.05 -2.89
CA THR A 75 10.16 5.40 -2.81
C THR A 75 10.07 4.02 -2.17
N THR A 76 9.34 3.91 -1.05
CA THR A 76 9.08 2.64 -0.38
C THR A 76 8.43 1.62 -1.31
N ILE A 77 7.43 2.02 -2.08
CA ILE A 77 6.69 1.09 -2.95
C ILE A 77 7.54 0.67 -4.14
N PHE A 78 8.27 1.58 -4.77
CA PHE A 78 9.19 1.22 -5.85
C PHE A 78 10.28 0.25 -5.37
N LEU A 79 10.84 0.50 -4.20
CA LEU A 79 11.85 -0.40 -3.64
C LEU A 79 11.26 -1.74 -3.21
N THR A 80 10.04 -1.75 -2.67
CA THR A 80 9.31 -2.99 -2.34
C THR A 80 9.07 -3.84 -3.59
N TYR A 81 8.59 -3.22 -4.66
CA TYR A 81 8.40 -3.90 -5.95
C TYR A 81 9.71 -4.40 -6.54
N TYR A 82 10.78 -3.59 -6.45
CA TYR A 82 12.11 -4.00 -6.89
C TYR A 82 12.61 -5.25 -6.13
N ILE A 83 12.46 -5.28 -4.81
CA ILE A 83 12.83 -6.45 -3.99
C ILE A 83 11.95 -7.65 -4.35
N ALA A 84 10.64 -7.46 -4.49
CA ALA A 84 9.71 -8.52 -4.88
C ALA A 84 10.07 -9.14 -6.25
N HIS A 85 10.51 -8.32 -7.21
CA HIS A 85 11.03 -8.79 -8.49
C HIS A 85 12.31 -9.62 -8.33
N LEU A 86 13.24 -9.24 -7.46
CA LEU A 86 14.46 -10.01 -7.22
C LEU A 86 14.15 -11.39 -6.62
N THR A 87 13.12 -11.49 -5.78
CA THR A 87 12.71 -12.75 -5.14
C THR A 87 11.88 -13.63 -6.09
N ASN A 88 11.00 -13.04 -6.89
CA ASN A 88 10.11 -13.78 -7.79
C ASN A 88 9.89 -13.02 -9.11
N SER A 89 10.89 -13.04 -9.97
CA SER A 89 10.90 -12.32 -11.25
C SER A 89 9.82 -12.79 -12.22
N ASP A 90 9.40 -14.06 -12.12
CA ASP A 90 8.32 -14.64 -12.90
C ASP A 90 6.96 -14.01 -12.60
N ARG A 91 6.69 -13.73 -11.31
CA ARG A 91 5.45 -13.08 -10.86
C ARG A 91 5.55 -11.58 -11.07
N TYR A 92 6.56 -10.95 -10.51
CA TYR A 92 6.70 -9.49 -10.51
C TYR A 92 7.58 -9.06 -11.69
N ARG A 93 7.13 -9.26 -12.93
CA ARG A 93 7.93 -8.89 -14.11
C ARG A 93 8.15 -7.38 -14.13
N LYS A 94 9.40 -6.93 -14.33
CA LYS A 94 9.73 -5.51 -14.52
C LYS A 94 8.95 -4.99 -15.72
N ASN A 95 7.91 -4.21 -15.43
CA ASN A 95 7.08 -3.61 -16.45
C ASN A 95 7.00 -2.11 -16.15
N ILE A 96 7.43 -1.31 -17.13
CA ILE A 96 7.35 0.15 -17.05
C ILE A 96 5.91 0.62 -16.83
N ILE A 97 4.92 -0.14 -17.33
CA ILE A 97 3.50 0.12 -17.13
C ILE A 97 3.14 0.03 -15.65
N ILE A 98 3.65 -0.98 -14.92
CA ILE A 98 3.36 -1.15 -13.49
C ILE A 98 3.93 0.03 -12.69
N LEU A 99 5.17 0.42 -12.97
CA LEU A 99 5.79 1.58 -12.33
C LEU A 99 5.02 2.87 -12.64
N GLY A 100 4.56 3.04 -13.88
CA GLY A 100 3.73 4.17 -14.28
C GLY A 100 2.39 4.23 -13.54
N GLN A 101 1.71 3.08 -13.39
CA GLN A 101 0.44 2.99 -12.65
C GLN A 101 0.62 3.25 -11.15
N ILE A 102 1.69 2.74 -10.55
CA ILE A 102 2.05 3.04 -9.16
C ILE A 102 2.30 4.54 -8.96
N ALA A 103 3.11 5.15 -9.83
CA ALA A 103 3.42 6.58 -9.78
C ALA A 103 2.16 7.43 -9.95
N PHE A 104 1.34 7.10 -10.95
CA PHE A 104 0.10 7.79 -11.23
C PHE A 104 -0.86 7.72 -10.04
N PHE A 105 -1.06 6.54 -9.46
CA PHE A 105 -1.92 6.35 -8.29
C PHE A 105 -1.42 7.14 -7.07
N ALA A 106 -0.11 7.14 -6.80
CA ALA A 106 0.47 7.90 -5.70
C ALA A 106 0.26 9.42 -5.89
N VAL A 107 0.50 9.95 -7.10
CA VAL A 107 0.28 11.37 -7.42
C VAL A 107 -1.19 11.74 -7.32
N MET A 108 -2.11 10.93 -7.86
CA MET A 108 -3.55 11.17 -7.74
C MET A 108 -4.00 11.18 -6.29
N THR A 109 -3.56 10.20 -5.49
CA THR A 109 -3.88 10.16 -4.06
C THR A 109 -3.37 11.41 -3.34
N TYR A 110 -2.14 11.83 -3.64
CA TYR A 110 -1.59 13.08 -3.12
C TYR A 110 -2.46 14.29 -3.47
N LEU A 111 -2.90 14.45 -4.72
CA LEU A 111 -3.75 15.58 -5.13
C LEU A 111 -5.09 15.60 -4.37
N PHE A 112 -5.70 14.44 -4.12
CA PHE A 112 -6.96 14.35 -3.38
C PHE A 112 -6.80 14.54 -1.87
N VAL A 113 -5.68 14.09 -1.30
CA VAL A 113 -5.45 14.17 0.15
C VAL A 113 -4.84 15.51 0.56
N THR A 114 -4.15 16.23 -0.34
CA THR A 114 -3.54 17.55 -0.03
C THR A 114 -4.53 18.57 0.55
N PRO A 115 -5.75 18.75 0.00
CA PRO A 115 -6.76 19.62 0.62
C PRO A 115 -7.10 19.20 2.05
N ILE A 116 -7.11 17.89 2.34
CA ILE A 116 -7.37 17.35 3.69
C ILE A 116 -6.20 17.66 4.62
N TYR A 117 -4.94 17.56 4.15
CA TYR A 117 -3.78 18.00 4.93
C TYR A 117 -3.87 19.48 5.31
N LEU A 118 -4.22 20.34 4.35
CA LEU A 118 -4.36 21.78 4.61
C LEU A 118 -5.48 22.04 5.62
N TYR A 119 -6.66 21.45 5.41
CA TYR A 119 -7.79 21.62 6.32
C TYR A 119 -7.51 21.10 7.73
N ALA A 120 -6.98 19.88 7.87
CA ALA A 120 -6.62 19.30 9.16
C ALA A 120 -5.51 20.10 9.85
N GLY A 121 -4.58 20.65 9.06
CA GLY A 121 -3.46 21.43 9.58
C GLY A 121 -3.86 22.74 10.23
N LEU A 122 -4.90 23.40 9.70
CA LEU A 122 -5.45 24.61 10.30
C LEU A 122 -6.16 24.36 11.65
N GLN A 123 -6.52 23.10 11.94
CA GLN A 123 -7.28 22.74 13.14
C GLN A 123 -6.37 22.28 14.28
N ASN A 124 -5.59 21.21 14.05
CA ASN A 124 -4.74 20.59 15.06
C ASN A 124 -3.66 19.71 14.41
N TYR A 125 -2.44 19.76 14.95
CA TYR A 125 -1.33 18.88 14.56
C TYR A 125 -1.66 17.39 14.67
N ASP A 126 -2.41 16.97 15.68
CA ASP A 126 -2.82 15.57 15.83
C ASP A 126 -3.64 15.09 14.62
N TYR A 127 -4.49 15.95 14.08
CA TYR A 127 -5.29 15.63 12.89
C TYR A 127 -4.42 15.46 11.65
N ILE A 128 -3.39 16.29 11.47
CA ILE A 128 -2.42 16.11 10.37
C ILE A 128 -1.78 14.72 10.43
N MET A 129 -1.44 14.23 11.61
CA MET A 129 -0.81 12.91 11.76
C MET A 129 -1.78 11.78 11.37
N TYR A 130 -3.07 11.90 11.70
CA TYR A 130 -4.08 10.94 11.21
C TYR A 130 -4.23 10.99 9.69
N VAL A 131 -4.18 12.18 9.08
CA VAL A 131 -4.19 12.33 7.62
C VAL A 131 -2.97 11.66 6.99
N PHE A 132 -1.79 11.78 7.60
CA PHE A 132 -0.58 11.07 7.17
C PHE A 132 -0.76 9.55 7.17
N LEU A 133 -1.34 9.00 8.25
CA LEU A 133 -1.59 7.56 8.34
C LEU A 133 -2.57 7.10 7.28
N ALA A 134 -3.67 7.83 7.09
CA ALA A 134 -4.65 7.54 6.06
C ALA A 134 -4.03 7.60 4.65
N HIS A 135 -3.21 8.62 4.37
CA HIS A 135 -2.49 8.76 3.11
C HIS A 135 -1.56 7.56 2.85
N THR A 136 -0.73 7.21 3.84
CA THR A 136 0.22 6.10 3.75
C THR A 136 -0.50 4.77 3.53
N LEU A 137 -1.52 4.46 4.34
CA LEU A 137 -2.33 3.24 4.20
C LEU A 137 -2.98 3.16 2.81
N THR A 138 -3.57 4.26 2.34
CA THR A 138 -4.24 4.31 1.03
C THR A 138 -3.25 4.05 -0.11
N VAL A 139 -2.09 4.70 -0.08
CA VAL A 139 -1.06 4.56 -1.11
C VAL A 139 -0.46 3.16 -1.11
N THR A 140 -0.08 2.62 0.05
CA THR A 140 0.46 1.24 0.16
C THR A 140 -0.58 0.18 -0.23
N PHE A 141 -1.83 0.34 0.19
CA PHE A 141 -2.90 -0.60 -0.16
C PHE A 141 -3.26 -0.55 -1.65
N GLY A 142 -3.51 0.65 -2.20
CA GLY A 142 -3.89 0.77 -3.60
C GLY A 142 -2.79 0.31 -4.55
N THR A 143 -1.52 0.54 -4.19
CA THR A 143 -0.41 -0.02 -4.97
C THR A 143 -0.27 -1.54 -4.83
N SER A 144 -0.61 -2.12 -3.68
CA SER A 144 -0.74 -3.59 -3.54
C SER A 144 -1.80 -4.14 -4.49
N ILE A 145 -2.96 -3.49 -4.61
CA ILE A 145 -4.01 -3.91 -5.57
C ILE A 145 -3.54 -3.79 -7.02
N ILE A 146 -2.94 -2.66 -7.39
CA ILE A 146 -2.41 -2.45 -8.76
C ILE A 146 -1.40 -3.56 -9.10
N LEU A 147 -0.52 -3.87 -8.16
CA LEU A 147 0.50 -4.88 -8.34
C LEU A 147 -0.10 -6.28 -8.57
N GLU A 148 -1.12 -6.67 -7.82
CA GLU A 148 -1.80 -7.95 -8.00
C GLU A 148 -2.61 -8.02 -9.28
N THR A 149 -3.29 -6.93 -9.63
CA THR A 149 -4.07 -6.83 -10.86
C THR A 149 -3.20 -7.03 -12.10
N LEU A 150 -2.02 -6.41 -12.12
CA LEU A 150 -1.16 -6.42 -13.31
C LEU A 150 -0.22 -7.63 -13.37
N ASN A 151 0.20 -8.20 -12.24
CA ASN A 151 1.15 -9.33 -12.20
C ASN A 151 0.49 -10.69 -12.03
N ASN A 152 -0.75 -10.76 -11.55
CA ASN A 152 -1.39 -12.00 -11.16
C ASN A 152 -2.83 -12.09 -11.68
N TYR A 153 -3.03 -11.79 -12.97
CA TYR A 153 -4.35 -11.70 -13.60
C TYR A 153 -5.24 -12.94 -13.34
N ARG A 154 -4.65 -14.15 -13.37
CA ARG A 154 -5.38 -15.40 -13.15
C ARG A 154 -5.91 -15.57 -11.72
N TYR A 155 -5.15 -15.09 -10.73
CA TYR A 155 -5.49 -15.21 -9.31
C TYR A 155 -5.72 -13.82 -8.70
N ILE A 156 -6.32 -12.91 -9.47
CA ILE A 156 -6.49 -11.52 -9.07
C ILE A 156 -7.36 -11.41 -7.80
N LEU A 157 -8.43 -12.20 -7.69
CA LEU A 157 -9.31 -12.19 -6.51
C LEU A 157 -8.56 -12.62 -5.24
N LEU A 158 -7.67 -13.61 -5.37
CA LEU A 158 -6.81 -14.04 -4.26
C LEU A 158 -5.90 -12.89 -3.79
N GLY A 159 -5.27 -12.18 -4.73
CA GLY A 159 -4.41 -11.03 -4.44
C GLY A 159 -5.17 -9.83 -3.85
N ILE A 160 -6.38 -9.54 -4.37
CA ILE A 160 -7.26 -8.48 -3.87
C ILE A 160 -7.69 -8.80 -2.43
N TYR A 161 -8.24 -9.99 -2.18
CA TYR A 161 -8.68 -10.39 -0.84
C TYR A 161 -7.53 -10.43 0.16
N GLY A 162 -6.36 -10.96 -0.24
CA GLY A 162 -5.15 -10.91 0.58
C GLY A 162 -4.76 -9.47 0.93
N SER A 163 -4.85 -8.55 -0.03
CA SER A 163 -4.54 -7.12 0.20
C SER A 163 -5.53 -6.46 1.18
N PHE A 164 -6.81 -6.81 1.13
CA PHE A 164 -7.80 -6.33 2.10
C PHE A 164 -7.53 -6.86 3.52
N VAL A 165 -7.22 -8.16 3.66
CA VAL A 165 -6.82 -8.74 4.95
C VAL A 165 -5.59 -8.01 5.49
N GLY A 166 -4.59 -7.76 4.64
CA GLY A 166 -3.42 -6.96 4.98
C GLY A 166 -3.78 -5.55 5.46
N LEU A 167 -4.66 -4.85 4.75
CA LEU A 167 -5.12 -3.51 5.11
C LEU A 167 -5.79 -3.49 6.49
N PHE A 168 -6.76 -4.37 6.75
CA PHE A 168 -7.51 -4.35 8.01
C PHE A 168 -6.60 -4.59 9.21
N ILE A 169 -5.71 -5.57 9.12
CA ILE A 169 -4.76 -5.86 10.21
C ILE A 169 -3.77 -4.71 10.37
N SER A 170 -3.31 -4.11 9.27
CA SER A 170 -2.43 -2.95 9.30
C SER A 170 -3.08 -1.75 9.96
N ILE A 171 -4.35 -1.47 9.70
CA ILE A 171 -5.10 -0.39 10.36
C ILE A 171 -5.12 -0.61 11.88
N ILE A 172 -5.52 -1.80 12.34
CA ILE A 172 -5.63 -2.12 13.76
C ILE A 172 -4.28 -1.95 14.47
N ILE A 173 -3.23 -2.54 13.92
CA ILE A 173 -1.89 -2.50 14.52
C ILE A 173 -1.31 -1.08 14.47
N THR A 174 -1.45 -0.38 13.35
CA THR A 174 -0.91 0.97 13.17
C THR A 174 -1.58 1.95 14.14
N ILE A 175 -2.91 1.89 14.30
CA ILE A 175 -3.63 2.73 15.28
C ILE A 175 -3.18 2.38 16.70
N SER A 176 -3.05 1.09 17.02
CA SER A 176 -2.60 0.63 18.34
C SER A 176 -1.21 1.19 18.66
N ILE A 177 -0.25 1.05 17.75
CA ILE A 177 1.11 1.58 17.92
C ILE A 177 1.11 3.11 18.00
N PHE A 178 0.37 3.78 17.11
CA PHE A 178 0.27 5.23 17.09
C PHE A 178 -0.28 5.81 18.40
N SER A 179 -1.21 5.09 19.05
CA SER A 179 -1.79 5.48 20.34
C SER A 179 -0.81 5.42 21.52
N LEU A 180 0.33 4.72 21.37
CA LEU A 180 1.37 4.64 22.40
C LEU A 180 2.26 5.89 22.47
N PHE A 181 2.25 6.72 21.42
CA PHE A 181 3.09 7.91 21.34
C PHE A 181 2.37 9.14 21.92
N SER A 182 3.09 9.90 22.76
CA SER A 182 2.63 11.19 23.27
C SER A 182 2.55 12.25 22.16
N ALA A 183 1.80 13.32 22.41
CA ALA A 183 1.59 14.41 21.46
C ALA A 183 2.90 15.14 21.08
N GLY A 184 2.86 15.89 19.97
CA GLY A 184 3.98 16.70 19.50
C GLY A 184 5.06 15.88 18.78
N ILE A 185 6.33 16.13 19.11
CA ILE A 185 7.50 15.57 18.41
C ILE A 185 7.53 14.04 18.47
N ALA A 186 7.10 13.43 19.58
CA ALA A 186 7.07 11.97 19.71
C ALA A 186 6.11 11.33 18.68
N LYS A 187 4.97 11.95 18.44
CA LYS A 187 4.01 11.53 17.40
C LYS A 187 4.54 11.74 15.99
N LEU A 188 5.28 12.83 15.74
CA LEU A 188 5.97 13.02 14.46
C LEU A 188 7.03 11.95 14.21
N ILE A 189 7.81 11.59 15.24
CA ILE A 189 8.82 10.53 15.14
C ILE A 189 8.16 9.17 14.89
N SER A 190 6.95 8.93 15.44
CA SER A 190 6.21 7.69 15.18
C SER A 190 5.96 7.44 13.70
N LEU A 191 5.87 8.48 12.86
CA LEU A 191 5.68 8.35 11.41
C LEU A 191 6.82 7.57 10.74
N ILE A 192 8.05 7.70 11.26
CA ILE A 192 9.24 6.98 10.79
C ILE A 192 9.10 5.48 11.04
N ILE A 193 8.45 5.11 12.14
CA ILE A 193 8.24 3.72 12.55
C ILE A 193 7.02 3.12 11.85
N LEU A 194 6.02 3.95 11.54
CA LEU A 194 4.74 3.47 11.01
C LEU A 194 4.78 3.14 9.53
N LEU A 195 5.49 3.89 8.68
CA LEU A 195 5.62 3.56 7.26
C LEU A 195 6.24 2.16 7.01
N PRO A 196 7.36 1.77 7.66
CA PRO A 196 7.91 0.41 7.58
C PRO A 196 6.93 -0.65 8.04
N ILE A 197 6.24 -0.40 9.17
CA ILE A 197 5.30 -1.35 9.74
C ILE A 197 4.10 -1.54 8.83
N ILE A 198 3.48 -0.47 8.33
CA ILE A 198 2.35 -0.54 7.39
C ILE A 198 2.74 -1.36 6.16
N ASN A 199 3.90 -1.08 5.57
CA ASN A 199 4.34 -1.76 4.36
C ASN A 199 4.65 -3.25 4.61
N PHE A 200 5.27 -3.56 5.75
CA PHE A 200 5.49 -4.92 6.22
C PHE A 200 4.19 -5.68 6.42
N LEU A 201 3.24 -5.12 7.18
CA LEU A 201 2.01 -5.79 7.55
C LEU A 201 1.13 -6.09 6.33
N ILE A 202 0.98 -5.12 5.42
CA ILE A 202 0.22 -5.32 4.17
C ILE A 202 0.86 -6.44 3.34
N THR A 203 2.19 -6.41 3.16
CA THR A 203 2.89 -7.44 2.38
C THR A 203 2.80 -8.82 3.03
N PHE A 204 3.07 -8.90 4.33
CA PHE A 204 3.11 -10.14 5.09
C PHE A 204 1.75 -10.82 5.15
N PHE A 205 0.70 -10.11 5.57
CA PHE A 205 -0.62 -10.71 5.72
C PHE A 205 -1.27 -11.04 4.37
N LYS A 206 -0.97 -10.29 3.31
CA LYS A 206 -1.37 -10.66 1.95
C LYS A 206 -0.76 -12.01 1.56
N GLN A 207 0.55 -12.16 1.71
CA GLN A 207 1.24 -13.40 1.32
C GLN A 207 0.88 -14.58 2.23
N LEU A 208 0.62 -14.32 3.51
CA LEU A 208 0.11 -15.31 4.46
C LEU A 208 -1.26 -15.84 4.00
N PHE A 209 -2.16 -14.96 3.57
CA PHE A 209 -3.45 -15.33 3.01
C PHE A 209 -3.30 -16.19 1.75
N GLU A 210 -2.38 -15.84 0.85
CA GLU A 210 -2.08 -16.62 -0.36
C GLU A 210 -1.60 -18.05 -0.03
N ILE A 211 -0.73 -18.21 0.98
CA ILE A 211 -0.29 -19.55 1.41
C ILE A 211 -1.43 -20.34 2.05
N ILE A 212 -2.27 -19.71 2.87
CA ILE A 212 -3.43 -20.37 3.47
C ILE A 212 -4.37 -20.89 2.37
N TYR A 213 -4.65 -20.07 1.35
CA TYR A 213 -5.47 -20.48 0.21
C TYR A 213 -4.82 -21.60 -0.60
N MET A 214 -3.51 -21.55 -0.83
CA MET A 214 -2.79 -22.65 -1.49
C MET A 214 -2.94 -23.96 -0.72
N TYR A 215 -2.89 -23.92 0.61
CA TYR A 215 -3.06 -25.11 1.45
C TYR A 215 -4.50 -25.64 1.38
N TYR A 216 -5.49 -24.74 1.42
CA TYR A 216 -6.90 -25.05 1.19
C TYR A 216 -7.14 -25.73 -0.17
N PHE A 217 -6.58 -25.18 -1.24
CA PHE A 217 -6.66 -25.76 -2.59
C PHE A 217 -6.07 -27.17 -2.63
N ARG A 218 -4.91 -27.39 -2.00
CA ARG A 218 -4.28 -28.75 -1.97
C ARG A 218 -5.11 -29.78 -1.20
N MET A 219 -5.86 -29.35 -0.19
CA MET A 219 -6.71 -30.25 0.59
C MET A 219 -8.03 -30.57 -0.11
N THR A 220 -8.63 -29.58 -0.78
CA THR A 220 -9.98 -29.70 -1.36
C THR A 220 -9.98 -29.99 -2.86
N ASN A 221 -8.87 -29.71 -3.56
CA ASN A 221 -8.76 -29.64 -5.02
C ASN A 221 -9.76 -28.69 -5.69
N GLN A 222 -10.30 -27.72 -4.95
CA GLN A 222 -11.26 -26.73 -5.46
C GLN A 222 -10.59 -25.37 -5.60
N ASP A 223 -10.54 -24.84 -6.83
CA ASP A 223 -9.98 -23.50 -7.11
C ASP A 223 -11.07 -22.45 -7.34
N GLN A 224 -11.78 -22.09 -6.27
CA GLN A 224 -12.90 -21.16 -6.36
C GLN A 224 -12.48 -19.74 -6.77
N LEU A 225 -11.26 -19.30 -6.42
CA LEU A 225 -10.80 -17.94 -6.68
C LEU A 225 -10.03 -17.79 -8.00
N GLY A 226 -9.43 -18.87 -8.52
CA GLY A 226 -8.72 -18.87 -9.80
C GLY A 226 -9.59 -19.26 -10.99
N ASP A 227 -10.69 -20.00 -10.76
CA ASP A 227 -11.55 -20.52 -11.82
C ASP A 227 -12.63 -19.52 -12.28
N ILE A 228 -12.93 -18.48 -11.50
CA ILE A 228 -14.01 -17.52 -11.81
C ILE A 228 -13.81 -16.83 -13.16
N PHE A 229 -12.62 -16.32 -13.47
CA PHE A 229 -12.39 -15.65 -14.77
C PHE A 229 -12.40 -16.61 -15.94
N TYR A 230 -11.99 -17.87 -15.72
CA TYR A 230 -12.06 -18.90 -16.74
C TYR A 230 -13.52 -19.30 -17.03
N GLN A 231 -14.35 -19.41 -15.98
CA GLN A 231 -15.78 -19.64 -16.10
C GLN A 231 -16.47 -18.49 -16.84
N ILE A 232 -16.17 -17.24 -16.48
CA ILE A 232 -16.70 -16.05 -17.18
C ILE A 232 -16.30 -16.05 -18.67
N GLU A 233 -15.04 -16.37 -18.99
CA GLU A 233 -14.58 -16.42 -20.39
C GLU A 233 -15.28 -17.54 -21.19
N LEU A 234 -15.56 -18.68 -20.56
CA LEU A 234 -16.32 -19.77 -21.18
C LEU A 234 -17.77 -19.36 -21.43
N GLU A 235 -18.44 -18.77 -20.44
CA GLU A 235 -19.82 -18.26 -20.58
C GLU A 235 -19.92 -17.20 -21.69
N GLU A 236 -18.96 -16.28 -21.78
CA GLU A 236 -18.93 -15.25 -22.82
C GLU A 236 -18.75 -15.87 -24.22
N LYS A 237 -17.89 -16.89 -24.35
CA LYS A 237 -17.71 -17.62 -25.61
C LYS A 237 -18.96 -18.41 -26.01
N GLU A 238 -19.62 -19.05 -25.06
CA GLU A 238 -20.88 -19.78 -25.31
C GLU A 238 -21.99 -18.83 -25.76
N MET A 239 -22.13 -17.66 -25.12
CA MET A 239 -23.09 -16.64 -25.56
C MET A 239 -22.83 -16.12 -26.97
N LEU A 240 -21.56 -15.87 -27.33
CA LEU A 240 -21.21 -15.42 -28.68
C LEU A 240 -21.53 -16.49 -29.74
N LEU A 241 -21.28 -17.76 -29.45
CA LEU A 241 -21.65 -18.86 -30.33
C LEU A 241 -23.17 -18.98 -30.50
N GLU A 242 -23.95 -18.83 -29.42
CA GLU A 242 -25.41 -18.80 -29.50
C GLU A 242 -25.94 -17.60 -30.32
N GLU A 243 -25.28 -16.44 -30.25
CA GLU A 243 -25.64 -15.27 -31.06
C GLU A 243 -25.31 -15.46 -32.55
N GLU A 244 -24.16 -16.07 -32.87
CA GLU A 244 -23.79 -16.42 -34.26
C GLU A 244 -24.74 -17.46 -34.86
N GLU A 245 -25.15 -18.46 -34.09
CA GLU A 245 -26.17 -19.44 -34.52
C GLU A 245 -27.54 -18.80 -34.73
N LYS A 246 -27.97 -17.86 -33.88
CA LYS A 246 -29.23 -17.13 -34.06
C LYS A 246 -29.22 -16.19 -35.26
N ASN A 247 -28.08 -15.58 -35.58
CA ASN A 247 -27.92 -14.63 -36.68
C ASN A 247 -27.65 -15.30 -38.05
N SER A 248 -27.44 -16.62 -38.07
CA SER A 248 -27.21 -17.41 -39.30
C SER A 248 -28.47 -18.11 -39.83
N ILE A 249 -29.62 -17.91 -39.17
CA ILE A 249 -30.97 -18.34 -39.58
C ILE A 249 -31.73 -17.15 -40.16
#